data_AF-A0A9D1PQA7-F1
#
_entry.id   AF-A0A9D1PQA7-F1
#
_cell.length_a   1.000
_cell.length_b   1.000
_cell.length_c   1.000
_cell.angle_alpha   90.00
_cell.angle_beta   90.00
_cell.angle_gamma   90.00
#
_symmetry.space_group_name_H-M   'P 1'
#
loop_
_entity.id
_entity.type
_entity.pdbx_description
1 polymer ?
#
loop_
_entity_poly.entity_id
_entity_poly.type
_entity_poly.pdbx_seq_one_letter_code
_entity_poly.pdbx_strand_id
1 'polypeptide(L)'
;MADKTEKGTAKPKRKSAAKSKVQLTGNEYLNYKDKKLVRVGDKICYGNEGDPYMVVFRLEDNQELKDITVSKRVIIELMSVDGKRTKLIRQAERDGLYKAF
;
A
#
# COMPACT_ATOMS: atom_id res chain seq x y z
N MET A 1 19.88 30.60 -49.25
CA MET A 1 19.15 29.42 -48.74
C MET A 1 18.88 29.70 -47.26
N ALA A 2 17.65 29.73 -46.74
CA ALA A 2 16.63 28.67 -46.72
C ALA A 2 17.14 27.42 -45.95
N ASP A 3 16.44 26.85 -44.97
CA ASP A 3 14.98 26.84 -44.71
C ASP A 3 14.60 26.78 -43.19
N LYS A 4 13.30 26.86 -42.87
CA LYS A 4 12.65 26.74 -41.55
C LYS A 4 12.71 25.30 -41.00
N THR A 5 12.51 25.04 -39.70
CA THR A 5 11.25 24.56 -39.05
C THR A 5 11.61 23.97 -37.67
N GLU A 6 10.73 23.73 -36.67
CA GLU A 6 9.54 24.42 -36.14
C GLU A 6 9.42 24.01 -34.62
N LYS A 7 8.24 23.81 -34.04
CA LYS A 7 8.02 23.59 -32.59
C LYS A 7 8.00 22.13 -32.15
N GLY A 8 8.23 21.88 -30.84
CA GLY A 8 7.94 20.60 -30.18
C GLY A 8 7.97 20.66 -28.64
N THR A 9 6.80 20.73 -28.00
CA THR A 9 6.67 20.71 -26.53
C THR A 9 6.80 19.30 -25.96
N ALA A 10 7.61 19.11 -24.91
CA ALA A 10 7.73 17.83 -24.21
C ALA A 10 7.70 17.99 -22.67
N LYS A 11 6.52 17.69 -22.11
CA LYS A 11 6.16 17.63 -20.68
C LYS A 11 7.15 16.75 -19.88
N PRO A 12 7.52 17.09 -18.63
CA PRO A 12 8.41 16.25 -17.82
C PRO A 12 7.81 14.85 -17.64
N LYS A 13 8.52 13.83 -18.15
CA LYS A 13 8.10 12.44 -18.05
C LYS A 13 8.02 12.04 -16.57
N ARG A 14 6.82 11.65 -16.12
CA ARG A 14 6.60 11.06 -14.79
C ARG A 14 7.59 9.89 -14.63
N LYS A 15 8.51 10.00 -13.66
CA LYS A 15 9.40 8.88 -13.32
C LYS A 15 8.52 7.70 -12.90
N SER A 16 8.73 6.55 -13.52
CA SER A 16 7.99 5.32 -13.23
C SER A 16 8.14 4.95 -11.76
N ALA A 17 7.03 4.57 -11.12
CA ALA A 17 7.04 4.14 -9.73
C ALA A 17 8.01 2.96 -9.56
N ALA A 18 8.97 3.11 -8.64
CA ALA A 18 9.90 2.04 -8.32
C ALA A 18 9.12 0.85 -7.74
N LYS A 19 9.32 -0.35 -8.31
CA LYS A 19 8.72 -1.58 -7.78
C LYS A 19 9.27 -1.80 -6.36
N SER A 20 8.41 -1.70 -5.35
CA SER A 20 8.78 -1.99 -3.97
C SER A 20 9.18 -3.46 -3.84
N LYS A 21 10.41 -3.69 -3.38
CA LYS A 21 10.99 -5.02 -3.21
C LYS A 21 10.30 -5.71 -2.03
N VAL A 22 9.38 -6.63 -2.32
CA VAL A 22 8.79 -7.52 -1.30
C VAL A 22 9.91 -8.28 -0.62
N GLN A 23 10.00 -8.21 0.70
CA GLN A 23 10.98 -8.95 1.48
C GLN A 23 10.54 -10.41 1.57
N LEU A 24 11.22 -11.32 0.86
CA LEU A 24 10.96 -12.75 0.93
C LEU A 24 11.75 -13.38 2.08
N THR A 25 11.09 -13.58 3.21
CA THR A 25 11.50 -14.57 4.21
C THR A 25 11.07 -15.96 3.73
N GLY A 26 11.96 -16.68 3.05
CA GLY A 26 11.82 -18.13 2.80
C GLY A 26 10.47 -18.60 2.23
N ASN A 27 10.01 -18.01 1.12
CA ASN A 27 8.79 -18.39 0.35
C ASN A 27 7.43 -18.36 1.06
N GLU A 28 7.34 -18.19 2.38
CA GLU A 28 6.05 -18.13 3.10
C GLU A 28 5.68 -16.70 3.51
N TYR A 29 4.40 -16.36 3.34
CA TYR A 29 3.84 -15.11 3.85
C TYR A 29 3.73 -15.17 5.37
N LEU A 30 3.93 -14.04 6.05
CA LEU A 30 3.55 -13.91 7.45
C LEU A 30 2.04 -14.15 7.58
N ASN A 31 1.64 -15.14 8.36
CA ASN A 31 0.24 -15.42 8.64
C ASN A 31 -0.10 -15.01 10.09
N TYR A 32 -1.28 -14.44 10.27
CA TYR A 32 -1.87 -14.17 11.59
C TYR A 32 -3.29 -14.71 11.59
N LYS A 33 -3.64 -15.57 12.56
CA LYS A 33 -4.97 -16.22 12.66
C LYS A 33 -5.44 -16.79 11.30
N ASP A 34 -4.57 -17.60 10.69
CA ASP A 34 -4.80 -18.33 9.44
C ASP A 34 -5.07 -17.44 8.19
N LYS A 35 -4.73 -16.15 8.26
CA LYS A 35 -4.84 -15.20 7.16
C LYS A 35 -3.50 -14.56 6.81
N LYS A 36 -3.22 -14.43 5.51
CA LYS A 36 -2.02 -13.76 4.98
C LYS A 36 -1.98 -12.30 5.45
N LEU A 37 -0.83 -11.87 5.94
CA LEU A 37 -0.52 -10.50 6.34
C LEU A 37 0.64 -9.97 5.50
N VAL A 38 0.33 -9.17 4.48
CA VAL A 38 1.29 -8.76 3.43
C VAL A 38 1.47 -7.26 3.46
N ARG A 39 2.71 -6.79 3.67
CA ARG A 39 3.06 -5.36 3.59
C ARG A 39 3.52 -4.97 2.18
N VAL A 40 2.94 -3.91 1.64
CA VAL A 40 3.29 -3.29 0.36
C VAL A 40 3.45 -1.78 0.57
N GLY A 41 4.68 -1.34 0.82
CA GLY A 41 4.98 0.05 1.18
C GLY A 41 4.31 0.45 2.50
N ASP A 42 3.52 1.52 2.46
CA ASP A 42 2.74 2.04 3.59
C ASP A 42 1.35 1.41 3.72
N LYS A 43 1.13 0.25 3.09
CA LYS A 43 -0.10 -0.54 3.26
C LYS A 43 0.21 -1.92 3.79
N ILE A 44 -0.59 -2.39 4.75
CA ILE A 44 -0.61 -3.79 5.19
C ILE A 44 -1.97 -4.36 4.80
N CYS A 45 -1.98 -5.40 3.98
CA CYS A 45 -3.18 -6.13 3.58
C CYS A 45 -3.32 -7.38 4.45
N TYR A 46 -4.52 -7.61 4.97
CA TYR A 46 -4.86 -8.75 5.80
C TYR A 46 -6.09 -9.47 5.24
N GLY A 47 -5.92 -10.73 4.87
CA GLY A 47 -6.96 -11.56 4.24
C GLY A 47 -6.37 -12.55 3.23
N ASN A 48 -7.14 -13.58 2.90
CA ASN A 48 -6.79 -14.61 1.93
C ASN A 48 -7.42 -14.33 0.57
N GLU A 49 -6.83 -14.89 -0.48
CA GLU A 49 -7.43 -14.87 -1.82
C GLU A 49 -8.73 -15.68 -1.82
N GLY A 50 -9.84 -15.08 -2.25
CA GLY A 50 -11.17 -15.68 -2.20
C GLY A 50 -12.00 -15.31 -0.97
N ASP A 51 -11.44 -14.64 0.05
CA ASP A 51 -12.25 -14.06 1.13
C ASP A 51 -13.19 -12.96 0.58
N PRO A 52 -14.48 -12.92 0.98
CA PRO A 52 -15.40 -11.85 0.54
C PRO A 52 -15.07 -10.48 1.14
N TYR A 53 -14.21 -10.44 2.16
CA TYR A 53 -13.73 -9.21 2.80
C TYR A 53 -12.23 -9.29 3.12
N MET A 54 -11.54 -8.16 2.93
CA MET A 54 -10.15 -7.97 3.32
C MET A 54 -10.01 -6.68 4.14
N VAL A 55 -9.00 -6.61 4.99
CA VAL A 55 -8.66 -5.40 5.74
C VAL A 55 -7.38 -4.79 5.17
N VAL A 56 -7.38 -3.47 4.98
CA VAL A 56 -6.18 -2.70 4.60
C VAL A 56 -5.89 -1.70 5.71
N PHE A 57 -4.68 -1.78 6.25
CA PHE A 57 -4.12 -0.76 7.13
C PHE A 57 -3.30 0.20 6.28
N ARG A 58 -3.69 1.47 6.16
CA ARG A 58 -2.83 2.54 5.63
C ARG A 58 -2.05 3.17 6.77
N LEU A 59 -0.74 3.22 6.60
CA LEU A 59 0.23 3.74 7.52
C LEU A 59 0.48 5.22 7.18
N GLU A 60 0.03 6.11 8.05
CA GLU A 60 0.12 7.56 7.89
C GLU A 60 0.96 8.16 9.03
N ASP A 61 1.42 9.40 8.86
CA ASP A 61 2.20 10.14 9.87
C ASP A 61 3.41 9.34 10.40
N ASN A 62 4.15 8.73 9.46
CA ASN A 62 5.38 7.97 9.72
C ASN A 62 6.46 8.88 10.36
N GLN A 63 7.01 8.44 11.49
CA GLN A 63 8.17 9.04 12.15
C GLN A 63 9.33 8.04 12.24
N GLU A 64 10.56 8.51 12.06
CA GLU A 64 11.78 7.76 12.36
C GLU A 64 12.01 7.69 13.89
N LEU A 65 12.25 6.48 14.39
CA LEU A 65 12.51 6.17 15.79
C LEU A 65 13.74 5.24 15.86
N LYS A 66 14.93 5.84 16.02
CA LYS A 66 16.22 5.13 15.85
C LYS A 66 16.27 4.50 14.45
N ASP A 67 16.43 3.17 14.38
CA ASP A 67 16.63 2.40 13.15
C ASP A 67 15.32 1.92 12.50
N ILE A 68 14.15 2.30 13.05
CA ILE A 68 12.82 1.88 12.55
C ILE A 68 11.91 3.07 12.24
N THR A 69 11.05 2.92 11.24
CA THR A 69 9.97 3.87 10.95
C THR A 69 8.67 3.41 11.60
N VAL A 70 8.06 4.27 12.41
CA VAL A 70 6.83 4.00 13.17
C VAL A 70 5.73 4.97 12.73
N SER A 71 4.60 4.43 12.30
CA SER A 71 3.40 5.20 11.92
C SER A 71 2.69 5.71 13.17
N LYS A 72 2.44 7.03 13.25
CA LYS A 72 1.63 7.62 14.34
C LYS A 72 0.14 7.47 14.13
N ARG A 73 -0.29 7.30 12.88
CA ARG A 73 -1.70 7.26 12.50
C ARG A 73 -1.91 6.07 11.58
N VAL A 74 -2.94 5.28 11.84
CA VAL A 74 -3.29 4.13 11.00
C VAL A 74 -4.76 4.19 10.65
N ILE A 75 -5.03 4.24 9.35
CA ILE A 75 -6.38 4.15 8.82
C ILE A 75 -6.67 2.67 8.52
N ILE A 76 -7.71 2.14 9.13
CA ILE A 76 -8.16 0.76 8.96
C ILE A 76 -9.36 0.75 8.01
N GLU A 77 -9.23 0.07 6.88
CA GLU A 77 -10.26 -0.03 5.84
C GLU A 77 -10.75 -1.47 5.72
N LEU A 78 -12.03 -1.70 6.04
CA LEU A 78 -12.72 -2.94 5.70
C LEU A 78 -13.23 -2.83 4.26
N MET A 79 -12.74 -3.69 3.39
CA MET A 79 -13.05 -3.72 1.95
C MET A 79 -13.80 -5.01 1.62
N SER A 80 -14.90 -4.92 0.87
CA SER A 80 -15.51 -6.10 0.24
C SER A 80 -14.82 -6.42 -1.08
N VAL A 81 -14.67 -7.70 -1.40
CA VAL A 81 -14.05 -8.22 -2.62
C VAL A 81 -15.11 -8.92 -3.47
N ASP A 82 -15.30 -8.44 -4.71
CA ASP A 82 -16.18 -9.04 -5.71
C ASP A 82 -15.36 -9.34 -6.98
N GLY A 83 -14.79 -10.53 -7.02
CA GLY A 83 -13.83 -10.95 -8.05
C GLY A 83 -12.61 -10.02 -8.12
N LYS A 84 -12.55 -9.15 -9.12
CA LYS A 84 -11.48 -8.14 -9.30
C LYS A 84 -11.84 -6.76 -8.76
N ARG A 85 -13.07 -6.54 -8.29
CA ARG A 85 -13.55 -5.26 -7.76
C ARG A 85 -13.39 -5.25 -6.25
N THR A 86 -12.99 -4.10 -5.70
CA THR A 86 -12.99 -3.87 -4.26
C THR A 86 -13.78 -2.61 -3.94
N LYS A 87 -14.47 -2.60 -2.79
CA LYS A 87 -15.27 -1.47 -2.32
C LYS A 87 -15.06 -1.26 -0.82
N LEU A 88 -14.84 -0.01 -0.42
CA LEU A 88 -14.78 0.37 0.99
C LEU A 88 -16.17 0.19 1.63
N ILE A 89 -16.22 -0.60 2.70
CA ILE A 89 -17.43 -0.85 3.50
C ILE A 89 -17.40 -0.01 4.77
N ARG A 90 -16.25 0.05 5.45
CA ARG A 90 -16.09 0.82 6.69
C ARG A 90 -14.65 1.28 6.84
N GLN A 91 -14.48 2.48 7.39
CA GLN A 91 -13.18 3.02 7.76
C GLN A 91 -13.15 3.29 9.27
N ALA A 92 -11.99 3.11 9.89
CA ALA A 92 -11.68 3.54 11.25
C ALA A 92 -10.25 4.11 11.30
N GLU A 93 -9.90 4.75 12.41
CA GLU A 93 -8.59 5.38 12.61
C GLU A 93 -8.06 5.09 14.01
N ARG A 94 -6.75 4.90 14.15
CA ARG A 94 -6.07 4.59 15.42
C ARG A 94 -4.71 5.29 15.52
N ASP A 95 -4.32 5.63 16.74
CA ASP A 95 -2.99 6.16 17.03
C ASP A 95 -1.96 5.03 16.98
N GLY A 96 -1.36 4.87 15.80
CA GLY A 96 -0.30 3.93 15.51
C GLY A 96 -0.74 2.48 15.36
N LEU A 97 0.16 1.67 14.80
CA LEU A 97 -0.14 0.31 14.36
C LEU A 97 -0.45 -0.65 15.51
N TYR A 98 0.13 -0.44 16.69
CA TYR A 98 -0.14 -1.26 17.87
C TYR A 98 -1.60 -1.19 18.35
N LYS A 99 -2.25 -0.02 18.22
CA LYS A 99 -3.67 0.16 18.58
C LYS A 99 -4.64 -0.28 17.46
N ALA A 100 -4.12 -0.78 16.33
CA ALA A 100 -4.90 -1.11 15.15
C ALA A 100 -5.19 -2.61 14.98
N PHE A 101 -4.42 -3.48 15.64
CA PHE A 101 -4.63 -4.94 15.68
C PHE A 101 -5.45 -5.39 16.90
#